data_AF-A0A8T4YC82-F1
#
_entry.id   AF-A0A8T4YC82-F1
#
_cell.length_a   1.000
_cell.length_b   1.000
_cell.length_c   1.000
_cell.angle_alpha   90.00
_cell.angle_beta   90.00
_cell.angle_gamma   90.00
#
_symmetry.space_group_name_H-M   'P 1'
#
loop_
_entity.id
_entity.type
_entity.pdbx_description
1 polymer ?
#
loop_
_entity_poly.entity_id
_entity_poly.type
_entity_poly.pdbx_seq_one_letter_code
_entity_poly.pdbx_strand_id
1 'polypeptide(L)' 'MSADSDKKYGGKCIDCGSPLELYEIDLNKGRRIMQCTRCGLYHFYKKDFFGKWKLVKAGRVSDLWRKQK' A
#
# COMPACT_ATOMS: atom_id res chain seq x y z
N MET A 1 30.03 6.53 1.13
CA MET A 1 28.82 5.90 0.59
C MET A 1 27.73 5.96 1.66
N SER A 2 26.67 6.75 1.46
CA SER A 2 25.47 6.67 2.29
C SER A 2 24.26 6.84 1.38
N ALA A 3 23.77 5.73 0.84
CA ALA A 3 22.51 5.66 0.10
C ALA A 3 21.35 5.79 1.11
N ASP A 4 21.15 6.98 1.67
CA ASP A 4 19.91 7.24 2.41
C ASP A 4 18.79 7.29 1.38
N SER A 5 18.05 6.21 1.40
CA SER A 5 17.05 5.86 0.42
C SER A 5 16.02 6.97 0.39
N ASP A 6 15.98 7.71 -0.72
CA ASP A 6 14.81 8.37 -1.27
C ASP A 6 13.61 7.44 -1.02
N LYS A 7 12.93 7.64 0.11
CA LYS A 7 11.74 6.89 0.52
C LYS A 7 10.62 7.35 -0.38
N LYS A 8 10.77 7.12 -1.69
CA LYS A 8 9.68 7.08 -2.65
C LYS A 8 8.67 6.15 -2.02
N TYR A 9 7.56 6.75 -1.62
CA TYR A 9 6.35 6.05 -1.24
C TYR A 9 5.84 5.35 -2.50
N GLY A 10 6.58 4.34 -2.98
CA GLY A 10 6.47 3.76 -4.32
C GLY A 10 6.98 2.33 -4.24
N GLY A 11 6.22 1.49 -3.54
CA GLY A 11 6.42 0.05 -3.62
C GLY A 11 6.12 -0.43 -5.04
N LYS A 12 6.66 -1.59 -5.40
CA LYS A 12 6.21 -2.32 -6.59
C LYS A 12 4.98 -3.13 -6.23
N CYS A 13 4.06 -3.25 -7.18
CA CYS A 13 2.91 -4.13 -7.03
C CYS A 13 3.39 -5.58 -6.86
N ILE A 14 2.89 -6.26 -5.83
CA ILE A 14 3.23 -7.66 -5.54
C ILE A 14 2.78 -8.64 -6.64
N ASP A 15 1.78 -8.23 -7.42
CA ASP A 15 1.16 -9.07 -8.44
C ASP A 15 1.83 -8.88 -9.81
N CYS A 16 1.97 -7.63 -10.27
CA CYS A 16 2.45 -7.33 -11.63
C CYS A 16 3.79 -6.58 -11.68
N GLY A 17 4.39 -6.25 -10.53
CA GLY A 17 5.67 -5.53 -10.46
C GLY A 17 5.64 -4.05 -10.87
N SER A 18 4.51 -3.56 -11.39
CA SER A 18 4.33 -2.15 -11.77
C SER A 18 4.36 -1.21 -10.58
N PRO A 19 4.64 0.09 -10.79
CA PRO A 19 4.66 1.07 -9.71
C PRO A 19 3.30 1.19 -9.03
N LEU A 20 3.34 1.42 -7.72
CA LEU A 20 2.17 1.75 -6.91
C LEU A 20 2.10 3.27 -6.74
N GLU A 21 0.93 3.84 -7.02
CA GLU A 21 0.61 5.23 -6.70
C GLU A 21 -0.08 5.33 -5.34
N LEU A 22 0.10 6.49 -4.69
CA LEU A 22 -0.57 6.77 -3.41
C LEU A 22 -2.05 7.07 -3.68
N TYR A 23 -2.93 6.21 -3.19
CA TYR A 23 -4.37 6.38 -3.35
C TYR A 23 -4.95 7.18 -2.18
N GLU A 24 -4.69 6.72 -0.96
CA GLU A 24 -5.19 7.38 0.25
C GLU A 24 -4.19 7.22 1.39
N ILE A 25 -4.02 8.23 2.22
CA ILE A 25 -3.21 8.15 3.42
C ILE A 25 -3.94 8.80 4.59
N ASP A 26 -4.22 7.99 5.61
CA ASP A 26 -4.87 8.40 6.84
C ASP A 26 -3.81 8.43 7.95
N LEU A 27 -3.20 9.60 8.13
CA LEU A 27 -2.15 9.81 9.13
C LEU A 27 -2.70 9.65 10.57
N ASN A 28 -3.97 9.98 10.77
CA ASN A 28 -4.64 9.91 12.06
C ASN A 28 -4.84 8.44 12.50
N LYS A 29 -5.27 7.58 11.58
CA LYS A 29 -5.40 6.12 11.81
C LYS A 29 -4.12 5.33 11.53
N GLY A 30 -3.05 5.98 11.09
CA GLY A 30 -1.82 5.33 10.66
C GLY A 30 -2.04 4.33 9.52
N ARG A 31 -2.90 4.65 8.54
CA ARG A 31 -3.19 3.78 7.38
C ARG A 31 -2.69 4.45 6.12
N ARG A 32 -2.19 3.66 5.19
CA ARG A 32 -1.74 4.11 3.87
C ARG A 32 -2.19 3.10 2.85
N ILE A 33 -2.89 3.56 1.83
CA ILE A 33 -3.40 2.76 0.74
C ILE A 33 -2.66 3.19 -0.51
N MET A 34 -2.09 2.21 -1.21
CA MET A 34 -1.47 2.42 -2.51
C MET A 34 -2.21 1.61 -3.55
N GLN A 35 -2.34 2.13 -4.76
CA GLN A 35 -3.00 1.45 -5.86
C GLN A 35 -2.01 1.22 -6.98
N CYS A 36 -2.03 0.02 -7.57
CA CYS A 36 -1.28 -0.23 -8.78
C CYS A 36 -1.98 0.37 -9.99
N THR A 37 -1.26 1.20 -10.74
CA THR A 37 -1.76 1.86 -11.95
C THR A 37 -2.03 0.89 -13.11
N ARG A 38 -1.42 -0.30 -13.08
CA ARG A 38 -1.52 -1.29 -14.15
C ARG A 38 -2.58 -2.36 -13.90
N CYS A 39 -2.59 -2.97 -12.72
CA CYS A 39 -3.53 -4.05 -12.40
C CYS A 39 -4.68 -3.64 -11.47
N GLY A 40 -4.69 -2.39 -10.98
CA GLY A 40 -5.71 -1.88 -10.06
C GLY A 40 -5.70 -2.54 -8.67
N LEU A 41 -4.63 -3.27 -8.31
CA LEU A 41 -4.50 -3.90 -7.00
C LEU A 41 -4.22 -2.86 -5.92
N TYR A 42 -4.93 -2.95 -4.79
CA TYR A 42 -4.74 -2.05 -3.66
C TYR A 42 -3.89 -2.70 -2.58
N HIS A 43 -2.85 -1.99 -2.16
CA HIS A 43 -1.93 -2.34 -1.09
C HIS A 43 -2.20 -1.48 0.14
N PHE A 44 -2.72 -2.11 1.17
CA PHE A 44 -3.01 -1.53 2.46
C PHE A 44 -1.80 -1.71 3.36
N TYR A 45 -1.21 -0.59 3.72
CA TYR A 45 -0.17 -0.46 4.72
C TYR A 45 -0.77 0.11 6.00
N LYS A 46 -0.34 -0.43 7.13
CA LYS A 46 -0.65 0.10 8.45
C LYS A 46 0.65 0.44 9.15
N LYS A 47 0.67 1.56 9.87
CA LYS A 47 1.75 1.94 10.75
C LYS A 47 1.60 1.16 12.05
N ASP A 48 2.58 0.33 12.35
CA ASP A 48 2.68 -0.35 13.64
C ASP A 48 3.05 0.65 14.74
N PHE A 49 2.86 0.25 16.01
CA PHE A 49 3.14 1.09 17.18
C PHE A 49 4.62 1.54 17.28
N PHE A 50 5.52 0.81 16.60
CA PHE A 50 6.94 1.13 16.44
C PHE A 50 7.24 2.12 15.29
N GLY A 51 6.22 2.65 14.62
CA GLY A 51 6.36 3.62 13.54
C GLY A 51 6.74 3.04 12.17
N LYS A 52 6.85 1.71 12.04
CA LYS A 52 7.11 1.02 10.76
C LYS A 52 5.82 0.83 9.97
N TRP A 53 5.89 1.01 8.65
CA TRP A 53 4.79 0.70 7.74
C TRP A 53 4.84 -0.78 7.35
N LYS A 54 3.80 -1.54 7.69
CA LYS A 54 3.67 -2.95 7.34
C LYS A 54 2.51 -3.13 6.36
N LEU A 55 2.76 -3.88 5.28
CA LEU A 55 1.69 -4.31 4.39
C LEU A 55 0.78 -5.26 5.16
N VAL A 56 -0.46 -4.84 5.41
CA VAL A 56 -1.46 -5.66 6.12
C VAL A 56 -2.34 -6.44 5.15
N LYS A 57 -2.61 -5.88 3.98
CA LYS A 57 -3.48 -6.51 2.98
C LYS A 57 -3.13 -6.02 1.60
N ALA A 58 -3.18 -6.91 0.62
CA ALA A 58 -3.18 -6.54 -0.79
C ALA A 58 -4.37 -7.25 -1.46
N GLY A 59 -5.14 -6.52 -2.27
CA GLY A 59 -6.33 -7.09 -2.90
C GLY A 59 -7.00 -6.09 -3.83
N ARG A 60 -7.79 -6.58 -4.78
CA ARG A 60 -8.64 -5.72 -5.60
C ARG A 60 -9.80 -5.23 -4.74
N VAL A 61 -10.27 -4.00 -4.97
CA VAL A 61 -11.45 -3.46 -4.26
C VAL A 61 -12.65 -4.41 -4.36
N SER A 62 -12.82 -5.06 -5.52
CA SER A 62 -13.85 -6.07 -5.78
C SER A 62 -13.80 -7.25 -4.79
N ASP A 63 -12.61 -7.71 -4.42
CA ASP A 63 -12.38 -8.79 -3.46
C ASP A 63 -12.55 -8.34 -2.00
N LEU A 64 -12.22 -7.07 -1.73
CA LEU A 64 -12.31 -6.49 -0.40
C LEU A 64 -13.75 -6.23 0.02
N TRP A 65 -14.61 -5.84 -0.93
CA TRP A 65 -16.01 -5.49 -0.70
C TRP A 65 -16.93 -6.72 -0.85
N ARG A 66 -16.41 -7.85 -1.35
CA ARG A 66 -17.16 -9.12 -1.46
C ARG A 66 -17.42 -9.84 -0.14
N LYS A 67 -16.87 -9.37 0.99
CA LYS A 67 -17.23 -9.87 2.33
C LYS A 67 -18.37 -9.04 2.94
N GLN A 68 -19.55 -9.18 2.36
CA GLN A 68 -20.82 -9.08 3.08
C GLN A 68 -21.73 -10.21 2.53
N LYS A 69 -21.58 -11.41 3.07
CA LYS A 69 -22.63 -12.43 3.02
C LYS A 69 -22.51 -13.34 4.23
#